data_AF-A0A0U3BYJ1-F1
#
_entry.id   AF-A0A0U3BYJ1-F1
#
_cell.length_a   1.000
_cell.length_b   1.000
_cell.length_c   1.000
_cell.angle_alpha   90.00
_cell.angle_beta   90.00
_cell.angle_gamma   90.00
#
_symmetry.space_group_name_H-M   'P 1'
#
loop_
_entity.id
_entity.type
_entity.pdbx_description
1 polymer ?
#
loop_
_entity_poly.entity_id
_entity_poly.type
_entity_poly.pdbx_seq_one_letter_code
_entity_poly.pdbx_strand_id
1 'polypeptide(L)'
;MTAEGVIRRANEADFPALSRICLETANAGTDATALYSDPALPGLRFVIPYARFAPEFAYVLEQQSEVVGYAVAAPDTRAFEAELNTSWWPRLQQQYRDYTPRAPLDSKVLDAIHQPDEAAEQLVSQWPAHLHINLLPAAQQGGWGRKLIEQLLHELRAAGVPGVYLGVSLQNEKVCGFYQRLGFTPILRSNAIYMGQLL
;
A
#
# COMPACT_ATOMS: atom_id res chain seq x y z
N MET A 1 -27.72 -1.51 -3.65
CA MET A 1 -27.33 -0.19 -4.18
C MET A 1 -25.93 0.09 -3.65
N THR A 2 -24.93 0.24 -4.51
CA THR A 2 -23.60 0.68 -4.08
C THR A 2 -23.72 2.09 -3.53
N ALA A 3 -23.23 2.35 -2.31
CA ALA A 3 -23.17 3.70 -1.77
C ALA A 3 -22.45 4.62 -2.77
N GLU A 4 -23.00 5.81 -3.01
CA GLU A 4 -22.40 6.81 -3.88
C GLU A 4 -21.03 7.20 -3.32
N GLY A 5 -20.02 7.27 -4.18
CA GLY A 5 -18.64 7.52 -3.77
C GLY A 5 -17.82 8.14 -4.88
N VAL A 6 -16.78 8.87 -4.50
CA VAL A 6 -15.90 9.58 -5.42
C VAL A 6 -14.47 9.08 -5.23
N ILE A 7 -13.82 8.74 -6.35
CA ILE A 7 -12.38 8.51 -6.38
C ILE A 7 -11.72 9.83 -6.74
N ARG A 8 -10.77 10.28 -5.92
CA ARG A 8 -10.00 11.49 -6.16
C ARG A 8 -8.54 11.30 -5.76
N ARG A 9 -7.65 12.15 -6.26
CA ARG A 9 -6.26 12.19 -5.81
C ARG A 9 -6.22 12.48 -4.30
N ALA A 10 -5.33 11.77 -3.61
CA ALA A 10 -5.03 12.02 -2.21
C ALA A 10 -4.27 13.35 -2.07
N ASN A 11 -4.46 14.02 -0.94
CA ASN A 11 -3.64 15.16 -0.54
C ASN A 11 -3.20 15.00 0.92
N GLU A 12 -2.37 15.91 1.43
CA GLU A 12 -1.82 15.81 2.78
C GLU A 12 -2.89 15.80 3.89
N ALA A 13 -4.06 16.41 3.67
CA ALA A 13 -5.15 16.38 4.65
C ALA A 13 -5.77 14.98 4.77
N ASP A 14 -5.56 14.09 3.79
CA ASP A 14 -6.02 12.70 3.84
C ASP A 14 -5.07 11.79 4.65
N PHE A 15 -3.86 12.24 5.00
CA PHE A 15 -2.84 11.39 5.66
C PHE A 15 -3.33 10.72 6.96
N PRO A 16 -4.08 11.41 7.85
CA PRO A 16 -4.67 10.76 9.01
C PRO A 16 -5.63 9.62 8.63
N ALA A 17 -6.45 9.81 7.59
CA ALA A 17 -7.38 8.79 7.12
C ALA A 17 -6.65 7.61 6.46
N LEU A 18 -5.62 7.89 5.63
CA LEU A 18 -4.76 6.87 5.04
C LEU A 18 -4.10 5.99 6.12
N SER A 19 -3.52 6.61 7.16
CA SER A 19 -2.89 5.88 8.27
C SER A 19 -3.91 5.03 9.02
N ARG A 20 -5.10 5.58 9.30
CA ARG A 20 -6.19 4.85 9.98
C ARG A 20 -6.64 3.63 9.19
N ILE A 21 -6.94 3.80 7.90
CA ILE A 21 -7.37 2.71 7.03
C ILE A 21 -6.27 1.65 6.96
N CYS A 22 -5.01 2.06 6.82
CA CYS A 22 -3.88 1.14 6.78
C CYS A 22 -3.81 0.28 8.06
N LEU A 23 -4.00 0.87 9.24
CA LEU A 23 -4.05 0.16 10.52
C LEU A 23 -5.23 -0.81 10.58
N GLU A 24 -6.43 -0.34 10.23
CA GLU A 24 -7.68 -1.13 10.24
C GLU A 24 -7.70 -2.26 9.20
N THR A 25 -6.68 -2.37 8.35
CA THR A 25 -6.50 -3.45 7.38
C THR A 25 -5.15 -4.19 7.50
N ALA A 26 -4.30 -3.84 8.47
CA ALA A 26 -2.92 -4.36 8.55
C ALA A 26 -2.80 -5.82 9.05
N ASN A 27 -3.88 -6.43 9.54
CA ASN A 27 -3.91 -7.83 9.95
C ASN A 27 -4.45 -8.71 8.83
N ALA A 28 -3.64 -8.88 7.78
CA ALA A 28 -3.99 -9.66 6.59
C ALA A 28 -5.35 -9.24 5.96
N GLY A 29 -5.62 -7.93 5.93
CA GLY A 29 -6.87 -7.35 5.42
C GLY A 29 -7.98 -7.17 6.47
N THR A 30 -7.66 -7.41 7.75
CA THR A 30 -8.54 -7.15 8.90
C THR A 30 -7.90 -6.16 9.88
N ASP A 31 -8.65 -5.74 10.89
CA ASP A 31 -8.23 -4.74 11.87
C ASP A 31 -7.01 -5.21 12.68
N ALA A 32 -5.98 -4.36 12.74
CA ALA A 32 -4.76 -4.58 13.52
C ALA A 32 -4.61 -3.61 14.70
N THR A 33 -5.64 -2.82 15.05
CA THR A 33 -5.57 -1.79 16.11
C THR A 33 -5.05 -2.37 17.43
N ALA A 34 -5.47 -3.57 17.82
CA ALA A 34 -5.00 -4.23 19.04
C ALA A 34 -3.59 -4.85 18.94
N LEU A 35 -2.97 -4.83 17.76
CA LEU A 35 -1.70 -5.50 17.46
C LEU A 35 -0.50 -4.54 17.36
N TYR A 36 -0.77 -3.23 17.36
CA TYR A 36 0.23 -2.16 17.33
C TYR A 36 0.11 -1.29 18.57
N SER A 37 1.25 -0.95 19.19
CA SER A 37 1.26 -0.04 20.34
C SER A 37 1.25 1.43 19.92
N ASP A 38 1.77 1.72 18.73
CA ASP A 38 1.67 3.01 18.06
C ASP A 38 0.82 2.85 16.78
N PRO A 39 -0.37 3.47 16.70
CA PRO A 39 -1.28 3.34 15.57
C PRO A 39 -0.74 3.92 14.26
N ALA A 40 0.32 4.74 14.30
CA ALA A 40 0.92 5.30 13.09
C ALA A 40 1.83 4.32 12.35
N LEU A 41 2.37 3.30 13.05
CA LEU A 41 3.41 2.41 12.49
C LEU A 41 3.04 1.81 11.13
N PRO A 42 1.86 1.18 10.92
CA PRO A 42 1.53 0.61 9.61
C PRO A 42 1.53 1.66 8.50
N GLY A 43 0.96 2.84 8.80
CA GLY A 43 0.84 3.92 7.83
C GLY A 43 2.20 4.43 7.35
N LEU A 44 3.17 4.51 8.25
CA LEU A 44 4.54 4.98 7.96
C LEU A 44 5.30 4.09 6.98
N ARG A 45 4.96 2.80 6.88
CA ARG A 45 5.58 1.89 5.92
C ARG A 45 4.76 1.73 4.65
N PHE A 46 3.44 1.55 4.76
CA PHE A 46 2.65 0.99 3.67
C PHE A 46 1.79 2.00 2.89
N VAL A 47 1.70 3.27 3.31
CA VAL A 47 0.84 4.24 2.60
C VAL A 47 1.36 5.67 2.57
N ILE A 48 1.82 6.22 3.70
CA ILE A 48 2.26 7.62 3.78
C ILE A 48 3.43 7.96 2.84
N PRO A 49 4.51 7.15 2.74
CA PRO A 49 5.59 7.46 1.80
C PRO A 49 5.10 7.52 0.35
N TYR A 50 4.14 6.68 -0.04
CA TYR A 50 3.58 6.72 -1.40
C TYR A 50 2.81 8.02 -1.66
N ALA A 51 1.91 8.38 -0.75
CA ALA A 51 1.12 9.61 -0.88
C ALA A 51 1.99 10.87 -0.86
N ARG A 52 3.19 10.80 -0.28
CA ARG A 52 4.16 11.91 -0.24
C ARG A 52 5.06 11.97 -1.47
N PHE A 53 5.68 10.86 -1.86
CA PHE A 53 6.73 10.82 -2.88
C PHE A 53 6.23 10.41 -4.28
N ALA A 54 5.01 9.87 -4.37
CA ALA A 54 4.34 9.54 -5.63
C ALA A 54 2.86 10.03 -5.61
N PRO A 55 2.60 11.32 -5.33
CA PRO A 55 1.23 11.84 -5.13
C PRO A 55 0.33 11.72 -6.37
N GLU A 56 0.90 11.67 -7.57
CA GLU A 56 0.15 11.46 -8.82
C GLU A 56 -0.47 10.07 -8.91
N PHE A 57 0.08 9.11 -8.15
CA PHE A 57 -0.34 7.72 -8.07
C PHE A 57 -0.96 7.38 -6.71
N ALA A 58 -1.50 8.38 -6.00
CA ALA A 58 -2.19 8.21 -4.73
C ALA A 58 -3.65 8.65 -4.85
N TYR A 59 -4.57 7.71 -4.64
CA TYR A 59 -6.01 7.92 -4.74
C TYR A 59 -6.71 7.50 -3.46
N VAL A 60 -7.76 8.23 -3.11
CA VAL A 60 -8.69 7.90 -2.04
C VAL A 60 -10.09 7.65 -2.59
N LEU A 61 -10.84 6.80 -1.89
CA LEU A 61 -12.28 6.66 -2.03
C LEU A 61 -12.96 7.45 -0.92
N GLU A 62 -13.75 8.45 -1.31
CA GLU A 62 -14.58 9.23 -0.41
C GLU A 62 -16.05 8.81 -0.52
N GLN A 63 -16.70 8.55 0.61
CA GLN A 63 -18.12 8.27 0.72
C GLN A 63 -18.67 9.04 1.92
N GLN A 64 -19.82 9.71 1.75
CA GLN A 64 -20.45 10.48 2.83
C GLN A 64 -19.48 11.48 3.49
N SER A 65 -18.61 12.12 2.70
CA SER A 65 -17.55 13.03 3.16
C SER A 65 -16.47 12.41 4.05
N GLU A 66 -16.38 11.08 4.10
CA GLU A 66 -15.32 10.35 4.77
C GLU A 66 -14.45 9.59 3.76
N VAL A 67 -13.14 9.62 3.98
CA VAL A 67 -12.20 8.75 3.27
C VAL A 67 -12.30 7.35 3.87
N VAL A 68 -12.73 6.39 3.06
CA VAL A 68 -13.04 5.01 3.46
C VAL A 68 -12.18 3.96 2.75
N GLY A 69 -11.25 4.42 1.91
CA GLY A 69 -10.33 3.55 1.20
C GLY A 69 -9.28 4.32 0.44
N TYR A 70 -8.23 3.62 0.01
CA TYR A 70 -7.16 4.18 -0.80
C TYR A 70 -6.56 3.15 -1.75
N ALA A 71 -5.93 3.66 -2.80
CA ALA A 71 -4.95 2.91 -3.58
C ALA A 71 -3.76 3.82 -3.88
N VAL A 72 -2.55 3.31 -3.66
CA VAL A 72 -1.30 4.03 -3.87
C VAL A 72 -0.35 3.18 -4.71
N ALA A 73 0.49 3.82 -5.53
CA ALA A 73 1.55 3.13 -6.27
C ALA A 73 2.84 3.97 -6.32
N ALA A 74 3.97 3.28 -6.50
CA ALA A 74 5.21 3.88 -6.93
C ALA A 74 5.47 3.43 -8.38
N PRO A 75 5.75 4.34 -9.33
CA PRO A 75 5.93 3.97 -10.74
C PRO A 75 7.28 3.28 -11.02
N ASP A 76 8.27 3.50 -10.16
CA ASP A 76 9.58 2.85 -10.19
C ASP A 76 10.00 2.53 -8.75
N THR A 77 10.13 1.24 -8.46
CA THR A 77 10.47 0.71 -7.14
C THR A 77 11.87 1.14 -6.72
N ARG A 78 12.85 1.12 -7.63
CA ARG A 78 14.24 1.46 -7.31
C ARG A 78 14.39 2.94 -7.04
N ALA A 79 13.73 3.79 -7.84
CA ALA A 79 13.70 5.22 -7.59
C ALA A 79 12.99 5.56 -6.27
N PHE A 80 11.88 4.87 -5.97
CA PHE A 80 11.16 5.04 -4.72
C PHE A 80 11.99 4.60 -3.50
N GLU A 81 12.63 3.44 -3.54
CA GLU A 81 13.54 2.96 -2.50
C GLU A 81 14.69 3.94 -2.25
N ALA A 82 15.29 4.48 -3.31
CA ALA A 82 16.33 5.50 -3.21
C ALA A 82 15.81 6.76 -2.50
N GLU A 83 14.62 7.25 -2.85
CA GLU A 83 13.99 8.40 -2.20
C GLU A 83 13.66 8.13 -0.72
N LEU A 84 13.22 6.90 -0.38
CA LEU A 84 12.98 6.56 1.02
C LEU A 84 14.28 6.50 1.82
N ASN A 85 15.36 5.97 1.23
CA ASN A 85 16.67 5.90 1.85
C ASN A 85 17.29 7.29 2.11
N THR A 86 16.98 8.28 1.28
CA THR A 86 17.48 9.66 1.44
C THR A 86 16.60 10.51 2.35
N SER A 87 15.27 10.41 2.21
CA SER A 87 14.33 11.41 2.75
C SER A 87 13.34 10.88 3.78
N TRP A 88 13.12 9.55 3.86
CA TRP A 88 12.08 8.94 4.70
C TRP A 88 12.66 8.17 5.89
N TRP A 89 13.44 7.12 5.61
CA TRP A 89 13.97 6.24 6.65
C TRP A 89 14.87 6.95 7.65
N PRO A 90 15.81 7.85 7.27
CA PRO A 90 16.65 8.55 8.25
C PRO A 90 15.84 9.35 9.27
N ARG A 91 14.75 9.99 8.83
CA ARG A 91 13.84 10.72 9.73
C ARG A 91 13.14 9.79 10.70
N LEU A 92 12.63 8.66 10.21
CA LEU A 92 11.96 7.67 11.07
C LEU A 92 12.94 6.98 12.02
N GLN A 93 14.17 6.69 11.58
CA GLN A 93 15.23 6.16 12.43
C GLN A 93 15.57 7.10 13.59
N GLN A 94 15.57 8.42 13.34
CA GLN A 94 15.74 9.40 14.41
C GLN A 94 14.52 9.41 15.36
N GLN A 95 13.30 9.40 14.81
CA GLN A 95 12.07 9.45 15.60
C GLN A 95 11.87 8.20 16.47
N TYR A 96 12.23 7.02 15.96
CA TYR A 96 12.02 5.72 16.59
C TYR A 96 13.33 5.08 17.11
N ARG A 97 14.38 5.89 17.36
CA ARG A 97 15.69 5.40 17.79
C ARG A 97 15.61 4.57 19.08
N ASP A 98 14.90 5.09 20.07
CA ASP A 98 14.80 4.49 21.41
C ASP A 98 13.44 3.79 21.62
N TYR A 99 12.67 3.61 20.54
CA TYR A 99 11.35 2.98 20.62
C TYR A 99 11.49 1.47 20.76
N THR A 100 11.01 0.91 21.87
CA THR A 100 10.98 -0.54 22.08
C THR A 100 9.63 -1.10 21.66
N PRO A 101 9.58 -2.19 20.86
CA PRO A 101 8.34 -2.90 20.53
C PRO A 101 7.56 -3.29 21.80
N ARG A 102 6.25 -3.00 21.84
CA ARG A 102 5.36 -3.32 22.98
C ARG A 102 4.13 -4.14 22.57
N ALA A 103 3.85 -4.22 21.27
CA ALA A 103 2.77 -5.03 20.71
C ALA A 103 3.31 -6.00 19.65
N PRO A 104 2.58 -7.10 19.35
CA PRO A 104 3.09 -8.19 18.52
C PRO A 104 3.55 -7.79 17.11
N LEU A 105 2.97 -6.74 16.52
CA LEU A 105 3.29 -6.32 15.16
C LEU A 105 4.18 -5.06 15.09
N ASP A 106 4.58 -4.47 16.21
CA ASP A 106 5.44 -3.28 16.20
C ASP A 106 6.75 -3.54 15.45
N SER A 107 7.42 -4.67 15.74
CA SER A 107 8.69 -5.06 15.08
C SER A 107 8.56 -5.16 13.56
N LYS A 108 7.39 -5.53 13.04
CA LYS A 108 7.17 -5.62 11.58
C LYS A 108 7.45 -4.31 10.84
N VAL A 109 7.24 -3.17 11.51
CA VAL A 109 7.50 -1.84 10.96
C VAL A 109 8.83 -1.29 11.48
N LEU A 110 9.13 -1.47 12.77
CA LEU A 110 10.35 -0.95 13.37
C LEU A 110 11.60 -1.57 12.74
N ASP A 111 11.60 -2.88 12.47
CA ASP A 111 12.72 -3.57 11.81
C ASP A 111 12.98 -2.96 10.42
N ALA A 112 11.92 -2.64 9.66
CA ALA A 112 12.04 -1.96 8.37
C ALA A 112 12.51 -0.51 8.48
N ILE A 113 12.15 0.21 9.56
CA ILE A 113 12.67 1.55 9.81
C ILE A 113 14.17 1.48 10.09
N HIS A 114 14.60 0.55 10.97
CA HIS A 114 16.00 0.42 11.37
C HIS A 114 16.88 -0.22 10.29
N GLN A 115 16.34 -1.14 9.50
CA GLN A 115 17.00 -1.84 8.41
C GLN A 115 16.04 -1.93 7.21
N PRO A 116 15.96 -0.88 6.39
CA PRO A 116 15.14 -0.89 5.18
C PRO A 116 15.50 -2.05 4.26
N ASP A 117 14.48 -2.77 3.82
CA ASP A 117 14.59 -3.85 2.86
C ASP A 117 14.47 -3.33 1.42
N GLU A 118 15.18 -3.97 0.49
CA GLU A 118 15.05 -3.75 -0.95
C GLU A 118 14.23 -4.86 -1.59
N ALA A 119 13.38 -4.51 -2.55
CA ALA A 119 12.64 -5.45 -3.36
C ALA A 119 13.59 -6.33 -4.17
N ALA A 120 13.19 -7.60 -4.32
CA ALA A 120 13.98 -8.58 -5.08
C ALA A 120 14.11 -8.17 -6.56
N GLU A 121 15.33 -8.31 -7.11
CA GLU A 121 15.63 -7.95 -8.50
C GLU A 121 14.73 -8.65 -9.53
N GLN A 122 14.35 -9.90 -9.24
CA GLN A 122 13.44 -10.69 -10.06
C GLN A 122 12.04 -10.06 -10.17
N LEU A 123 11.60 -9.24 -9.21
CA LEU A 123 10.33 -8.52 -9.28
C LEU A 123 10.48 -7.25 -10.11
N VAL A 124 11.43 -6.39 -9.75
CA VAL A 124 11.51 -5.03 -10.30
C VAL A 124 11.96 -4.98 -11.76
N SER A 125 12.67 -6.00 -12.23
CA SER A 125 13.18 -6.06 -13.62
C SER A 125 12.07 -6.14 -14.69
N GLN A 126 10.94 -6.78 -14.38
CA GLN A 126 9.78 -6.88 -15.29
C GLN A 126 8.60 -6.02 -14.83
N TRP A 127 8.49 -5.77 -13.52
CA TRP A 127 7.44 -4.96 -12.93
C TRP A 127 8.07 -3.84 -12.10
N PRO A 128 8.53 -2.75 -12.74
CA PRO A 128 9.20 -1.67 -12.03
C PRO A 128 8.27 -0.96 -11.04
N ALA A 129 6.96 -0.88 -11.32
CA ALA A 129 6.01 -0.30 -10.38
C ALA A 129 5.53 -1.30 -9.33
N HIS A 130 5.08 -0.79 -8.19
CA HIS A 130 4.31 -1.58 -7.22
C HIS A 130 3.17 -0.78 -6.59
N LEU A 131 2.14 -1.48 -6.11
CA LEU A 131 0.95 -0.84 -5.55
C LEU A 131 0.46 -1.46 -4.23
N HIS A 132 -0.30 -0.66 -3.48
CA HIS A 132 -1.08 -1.08 -2.32
C HIS A 132 -2.50 -0.54 -2.40
N ILE A 133 -3.48 -1.33 -1.97
CA ILE A 133 -4.89 -0.95 -1.90
C ILE A 133 -5.49 -1.47 -0.61
N ASN A 134 -6.26 -0.62 0.07
CA ASN A 134 -7.06 -1.03 1.22
C ASN A 134 -8.39 -0.28 1.24
N LEU A 135 -9.44 -0.99 1.63
CA LEU A 135 -10.80 -0.46 1.80
C LEU A 135 -11.31 -0.90 3.16
N LEU A 136 -11.94 0.01 3.89
CA LEU A 136 -12.66 -0.35 5.11
C LEU A 136 -13.79 -1.35 4.81
N PRO A 137 -14.16 -2.22 5.77
CA PRO A 137 -15.16 -3.27 5.54
C PRO A 137 -16.46 -2.77 4.91
N ALA A 138 -16.96 -1.60 5.31
CA ALA A 138 -18.19 -1.01 4.78
C ALA A 138 -18.11 -0.62 3.28
N ALA A 139 -16.90 -0.35 2.76
CA ALA A 139 -16.67 0.03 1.37
C ALA A 139 -16.29 -1.16 0.47
N GLN A 140 -16.11 -2.35 1.04
CA GLN A 140 -15.77 -3.57 0.30
C GLN A 140 -16.97 -4.12 -0.49
N GLN A 141 -16.69 -5.02 -1.44
CA GLN A 141 -17.70 -5.74 -2.25
C GLN A 141 -18.63 -4.84 -3.12
N GLY A 142 -18.45 -3.52 -3.12
CA GLY A 142 -19.19 -2.56 -3.96
C GLY A 142 -18.54 -2.25 -5.32
N GLY A 143 -17.53 -3.01 -5.74
CA GLY A 143 -16.78 -2.76 -6.98
C GLY A 143 -15.73 -1.64 -6.90
N TRP A 144 -15.67 -0.91 -5.79
CA TRP A 144 -14.71 0.20 -5.60
C TRP A 144 -13.25 -0.22 -5.66
N GLY A 145 -12.92 -1.43 -5.17
CA GLY A 145 -11.55 -1.95 -5.23
C GLY A 145 -11.07 -2.12 -6.68
N ARG A 146 -11.95 -2.59 -7.56
CA ARG A 146 -11.67 -2.66 -9.00
C ARG A 146 -11.45 -1.26 -9.58
N LYS A 147 -12.37 -0.32 -9.31
CA LYS A 147 -12.28 1.05 -9.85
C LYS A 147 -10.99 1.76 -9.42
N LEU A 148 -10.56 1.61 -8.17
CA LEU A 148 -9.31 2.18 -7.67
C LEU A 148 -8.08 1.60 -8.37
N ILE A 149 -8.02 0.28 -8.54
CA ILE A 149 -6.92 -0.36 -9.27
C ILE A 149 -6.94 0.07 -10.73
N GLU A 150 -8.09 0.03 -11.40
CA GLU A 150 -8.21 0.46 -12.80
C GLU A 150 -7.75 1.91 -12.99
N GLN A 151 -8.06 2.81 -12.05
CA GLN A 151 -7.53 4.18 -12.05
C GLN A 151 -6.00 4.19 -11.96
N LEU A 152 -5.39 3.47 -11.01
CA LEU A 152 -3.92 3.40 -10.91
C LEU A 152 -3.28 2.80 -12.15
N LEU A 153 -3.84 1.72 -12.69
CA LEU A 153 -3.33 1.07 -13.90
C LEU A 153 -3.39 2.01 -15.10
N HIS A 154 -4.44 2.83 -15.19
CA HIS A 154 -4.57 3.85 -16.23
C HIS A 154 -3.45 4.90 -16.12
N GLU A 155 -3.23 5.46 -14.94
CA GLU A 155 -2.16 6.46 -14.71
C GLU A 155 -0.77 5.87 -14.97
N LEU A 156 -0.49 4.65 -14.51
CA LEU A 156 0.78 3.97 -14.74
C LEU A 156 1.03 3.73 -16.24
N ARG A 157 0.01 3.31 -16.99
CA ARG A 157 0.10 3.18 -18.47
C ARG A 157 0.35 4.54 -19.13
N ALA A 158 -0.35 5.58 -18.70
CA ALA A 158 -0.16 6.94 -19.22
C ALA A 158 1.26 7.47 -18.95
N ALA A 159 1.88 7.06 -17.84
CA ALA A 159 3.26 7.35 -17.49
C ALA A 159 4.30 6.46 -18.20
N GLY A 160 3.87 5.52 -19.06
CA GLY A 160 4.78 4.63 -19.81
C GLY A 160 5.42 3.54 -18.96
N VAL A 161 4.87 3.24 -17.78
CA VAL A 161 5.36 2.16 -16.91
C VAL A 161 5.05 0.81 -17.57
N PRO A 162 6.02 -0.11 -17.72
CA PRO A 162 5.83 -1.37 -18.46
C PRO A 162 5.17 -2.50 -17.65
N GLY A 163 5.14 -2.38 -16.32
CA GLY A 163 4.60 -3.43 -15.46
C GLY A 163 4.48 -2.98 -14.01
N VAL A 164 3.52 -3.58 -13.29
CA VAL A 164 3.28 -3.33 -11.87
C VAL A 164 3.09 -4.63 -11.10
N TYR A 165 3.61 -4.71 -9.88
CA TYR A 165 3.39 -5.83 -8.96
C TYR A 165 2.75 -5.40 -7.64
N LEU A 166 2.32 -6.39 -6.86
CA LEU A 166 1.87 -6.22 -5.49
C LEU A 166 2.19 -7.46 -4.66
N GLY A 167 2.27 -7.28 -3.34
CA GLY A 167 2.42 -8.36 -2.38
C GLY A 167 1.10 -8.66 -1.65
N VAL A 168 0.73 -9.94 -1.60
CA VAL A 168 -0.41 -10.43 -0.81
C VAL A 168 0.10 -11.21 0.41
N SER A 169 -0.45 -10.92 1.58
CA SER A 169 -0.17 -11.70 2.80
C SER A 169 -0.46 -13.19 2.57
N LEU A 170 0.46 -14.07 3.00
CA LEU A 170 0.27 -15.52 2.98
C LEU A 170 -0.99 -15.97 3.75
N GLN A 171 -1.47 -15.15 4.69
CA GLN A 171 -2.67 -15.41 5.49
C GLN A 171 -3.97 -14.95 4.80
N ASN A 172 -3.88 -14.27 3.65
CA ASN A 172 -5.03 -13.76 2.89
C ASN A 172 -4.99 -14.20 1.42
N GLU A 173 -4.53 -15.41 1.14
CA GLU A 173 -4.40 -15.95 -0.22
C GLU A 173 -5.71 -15.91 -1.03
N LYS A 174 -6.86 -15.95 -0.35
CA LYS A 174 -8.19 -15.80 -0.99
C LYS A 174 -8.33 -14.51 -1.81
N VAL A 175 -7.61 -13.43 -1.48
CA VAL A 175 -7.68 -12.16 -2.23
C VAL A 175 -6.95 -12.24 -3.58
N CYS A 176 -6.11 -13.25 -3.82
CA CYS A 176 -5.45 -13.43 -5.11
C CYS A 176 -6.47 -13.56 -6.26
N GLY A 177 -7.62 -14.19 -6.01
CA GLY A 177 -8.71 -14.29 -7.00
C GLY A 177 -9.35 -12.95 -7.37
N PHE A 178 -9.21 -11.91 -6.53
CA PHE A 178 -9.59 -10.55 -6.90
C PHE A 178 -8.59 -9.95 -7.91
N TYR A 179 -7.30 -10.08 -7.66
CA TYR A 179 -6.24 -9.57 -8.55
C TYR A 179 -6.19 -10.33 -9.89
N GLN A 180 -6.40 -11.65 -9.89
CA GLN A 180 -6.49 -12.44 -11.12
C GLN A 180 -7.58 -11.95 -12.08
N ARG A 181 -8.75 -11.56 -11.54
CA ARG A 181 -9.86 -10.98 -12.33
C ARG A 181 -9.56 -9.59 -12.88
N LEU A 182 -8.46 -8.96 -12.45
CA LEU A 182 -7.95 -7.69 -12.95
C LEU A 182 -6.74 -7.87 -13.88
N GLY A 183 -6.35 -9.11 -14.18
CA GLY A 183 -5.26 -9.43 -15.10
C GLY A 183 -3.89 -9.61 -14.43
N PHE A 184 -3.82 -9.65 -13.10
CA PHE A 184 -2.58 -9.99 -12.41
C PHE A 184 -2.34 -11.50 -12.41
N THR A 185 -1.10 -11.92 -12.64
CA THR A 185 -0.66 -13.32 -12.58
C THR A 185 0.30 -13.52 -11.40
N PRO A 186 0.33 -14.72 -10.78
CA PRO A 186 1.34 -15.03 -9.77
C PRO A 186 2.76 -14.96 -10.34
N ILE A 187 3.69 -14.37 -9.59
CA ILE A 187 5.12 -14.28 -9.96
C ILE A 187 5.93 -15.26 -9.12
N LEU A 188 5.94 -15.07 -7.80
CA LEU A 188 6.68 -15.90 -6.85
C LEU A 188 6.00 -15.89 -5.49
N ARG A 189 6.31 -16.91 -4.68
CA ARG A 189 5.88 -17.02 -3.28
C ARG A 189 7.11 -17.08 -2.38
N SER A 190 7.24 -16.13 -1.47
CA SER A 190 8.31 -16.08 -0.46
C SER A 190 7.74 -15.65 0.89
N ASN A 191 8.07 -14.46 1.39
CA ASN A 191 7.45 -13.83 2.56
C ASN A 191 6.02 -13.32 2.28
N ALA A 192 5.68 -13.16 0.99
CA ALA A 192 4.36 -12.83 0.48
C ALA A 192 4.07 -13.62 -0.81
N ILE A 193 2.83 -13.58 -1.28
CA ILE A 193 2.46 -14.01 -2.63
C ILE A 193 2.56 -12.77 -3.51
N TYR A 194 3.55 -12.73 -4.39
CA TYR A 194 3.72 -11.63 -5.33
C TYR A 194 2.95 -11.92 -6.62
N MET A 195 2.20 -10.93 -7.07
CA MET A 195 1.44 -10.97 -8.32
C MET A 195 1.77 -9.74 -9.16
N GLY A 196 1.78 -9.87 -10.47
CA GLY A 196 2.08 -8.75 -11.37
C GLY A 196 1.27 -8.74 -12.65
N GLN A 197 1.27 -7.58 -13.28
CA GLN A 197 0.60 -7.32 -14.55
C GLN A 197 1.50 -6.45 -15.42
N LEU A 198 1.67 -6.83 -16.69
CA LEU A 198 2.29 -5.97 -17.69
C LEU A 198 1.30 -4.90 -18.16
N LEU A 199 1.81 -3.70 -18.41
CA LEU A 199 1.05 -2.50 -18.72
C LEU A 199 1.28 -2.03 -20.16
#